data_AF-A0A934R4Y4-F1
#
_entry.id   AF-A0A934R4Y4-F1
#
_cell.length_a   1.000
_cell.length_b   1.000
_cell.length_c   1.000
_cell.angle_alpha   90.00
_cell.angle_beta   90.00
_cell.angle_gamma   90.00
#
_symmetry.space_group_name_H-M   'P 1'
#
loop_
_entity.id
_entity.type
_entity.pdbx_description
1 polymer ?
#
loop_
_entity_poly.entity_id
_entity_poly.type
_entity_poly.pdbx_seq_one_letter_code
_entity_poly.pdbx_strand_id
1 'polypeptide(L)'
;MARPAHITFETLIPLIRARGPISATELGGLARVNRTTIVRILPDFGDELVTLGATRSTRYLLRRRIRNIGNRWRIYRIDASGRAEQWAELEAMHERQWRMNWASAPPEWAGFFTEKNGLWSGFPFFLGDARPQGFLGRLISHGISRTLQLPDDPRQWSDDDVIVYQQAIGEDLPGNLVVGDEMVRRALARSADLPDGKAVAWQNRKAFYAARASGFAEVMPGSSAGGEQPKFLATLRDDAGGFQPVLVKFSARMDEPVGRRWADLLVCEFHAHQVLAEWGLANPGVRLLDADGRRFLEVPRFDRCGPGGRVGVVSLEALAAALIGNLSRDWLDATTELHRHGLIDSGSLEKIRRLQAFGELIGNTDMHFGNLAFFLSDTLPLQVTPAYDMLPMLWSPGNQGELTPRRFSPAPPLPALAESWREAAGWAEIFWQRVVRDERISGEFGRMAQEAGEVVGTLLRRV
;
A
#
# COMPACT_ATOMS: atom_id res chain seq x y z
N MET A 1 35.10 -1.46 -52.92
CA MET A 1 34.74 -0.78 -51.65
C MET A 1 33.23 -0.87 -51.49
N ALA A 2 32.75 -1.56 -50.45
CA ALA A 2 31.32 -1.58 -50.14
C ALA A 2 30.85 -0.16 -49.81
N ARG A 3 29.72 0.29 -50.39
CA ARG A 3 29.09 1.56 -50.02
C ARG A 3 28.91 1.59 -48.49
N PRO A 4 29.27 2.67 -47.79
CA PRO A 4 28.97 2.78 -46.37
C PRO A 4 27.46 2.59 -46.20
N ALA A 5 27.06 1.68 -45.31
CA ALA A 5 25.65 1.47 -45.00
C ALA A 5 25.02 2.82 -44.67
N HIS A 6 23.95 3.18 -45.38
CA HIS A 6 23.26 4.44 -45.15
C HIS A 6 22.49 4.30 -43.84
N ILE A 7 23.12 4.66 -42.73
CA ILE A 7 22.46 4.65 -41.42
C ILE A 7 21.59 5.88 -41.32
N THR A 8 20.35 5.65 -40.92
CA THR A 8 19.36 6.68 -40.61
C THR A 8 18.87 6.51 -39.18
N PHE A 9 18.13 7.50 -38.67
CA PHE A 9 17.59 7.40 -37.31
C PHE A 9 16.65 6.18 -37.17
N GLU A 10 15.89 5.83 -38.21
CA GLU A 10 15.00 4.66 -38.22
C GLU A 10 15.75 3.35 -38.01
N THR A 11 16.98 3.24 -38.53
CA THR A 11 17.83 2.05 -38.33
C THR A 11 18.37 1.93 -36.91
N LEU A 12 18.46 3.05 -36.17
CA LEU A 12 18.96 3.08 -34.80
C LEU A 12 17.86 2.87 -33.75
N ILE A 13 16.59 3.18 -34.07
CA ILE A 13 15.44 2.95 -33.19
C ILE A 13 15.43 1.54 -32.57
N PRO A 14 15.42 0.43 -33.35
CA PRO A 14 15.33 -0.91 -32.76
C PRO A 14 16.55 -1.26 -31.91
N LEU A 15 17.73 -0.69 -32.19
CA LEU A 15 18.95 -0.93 -31.43
C LEU A 15 18.90 -0.27 -30.04
N ILE A 16 18.40 0.97 -29.96
CA ILE A 16 18.24 1.67 -28.68
C ILE A 16 17.07 1.05 -27.90
N ARG A 17 15.96 0.73 -28.58
CA ARG A 17 14.77 0.15 -27.95
C ARG A 17 15.02 -1.18 -27.26
N ALA A 18 15.96 -2.00 -27.73
CA ALA A 18 16.15 -3.37 -27.26
C ALA A 18 17.24 -3.56 -26.19
N ARG A 19 17.99 -2.50 -25.82
CA ARG A 19 19.20 -2.62 -24.98
C ARG A 19 19.25 -1.72 -23.75
N GLY A 20 18.21 -0.91 -23.50
CA GLY A 20 18.21 0.06 -22.42
C GLY A 20 19.27 1.15 -22.64
N PRO A 21 19.91 1.69 -21.56
CA PRO A 21 20.87 2.77 -21.68
C PRO A 21 22.12 2.38 -22.48
N ILE A 22 22.29 2.95 -23.68
CA ILE A 22 23.36 2.57 -24.61
C ILE A 22 24.24 3.76 -25.01
N SER A 23 25.56 3.57 -25.14
CA SER A 23 26.48 4.63 -25.58
C SER A 23 26.55 4.75 -27.11
N ALA A 24 27.00 5.91 -27.61
CA ALA A 24 27.22 6.11 -29.05
C ALA A 24 28.29 5.17 -29.63
N THR A 25 29.25 4.74 -28.81
CA THR A 25 30.29 3.77 -29.23
C THR A 25 29.69 2.39 -29.43
N GLU A 26 28.85 1.93 -28.49
CA GLU A 26 28.15 0.65 -28.60
C GLU A 26 27.17 0.63 -29.78
N LEU A 27 26.40 1.71 -29.97
CA LEU A 27 25.55 1.88 -31.15
C LEU A 27 26.36 1.81 -32.45
N GLY A 28 27.53 2.45 -32.49
CA GLY A 28 28.42 2.39 -33.66
C GLY A 28 28.89 0.96 -33.94
N GLY A 29 29.27 0.22 -32.90
CA GLY A 29 29.64 -1.20 -33.01
C GLY A 29 28.51 -2.06 -33.57
N LEU A 30 27.28 -1.90 -33.05
CA LEU A 30 26.10 -2.64 -33.49
C LEU A 30 25.72 -2.32 -34.93
N ALA A 31 25.76 -1.05 -35.31
CA ALA A 31 25.39 -0.59 -36.63
C ALA A 31 26.56 -0.63 -37.64
N ARG A 32 27.74 -1.09 -37.20
CA ARG A 32 28.98 -1.19 -38.00
C ARG A 32 29.42 0.14 -38.61
N VAL A 33 29.31 1.23 -37.86
CA VAL A 33 29.83 2.56 -38.21
C VAL A 33 30.65 3.18 -37.09
N ASN A 34 31.35 4.26 -37.39
CA ASN A 34 32.06 5.01 -36.37
C ASN A 34 31.09 5.79 -35.46
N ARG A 35 31.58 6.11 -34.24
CA ARG A 35 30.84 6.89 -33.24
C ARG A 35 30.36 8.25 -33.78
N THR A 36 31.16 8.92 -34.60
CA THR A 36 30.83 10.26 -35.13
C THR A 36 29.59 10.23 -36.02
N THR A 37 29.42 9.17 -36.81
CA THR A 37 28.21 8.94 -37.61
C THR A 37 26.98 8.83 -36.73
N ILE A 38 27.05 8.06 -35.63
CA ILE A 38 25.95 7.93 -34.67
C ILE A 38 25.62 9.29 -34.05
N VAL A 39 26.62 10.00 -33.52
CA VAL A 39 26.42 11.30 -32.84
C VAL A 39 25.75 12.34 -33.74
N ARG A 40 25.98 12.27 -35.06
CA ARG A 40 25.34 13.17 -36.03
C ARG A 40 23.86 12.87 -36.25
N ILE A 41 23.42 11.63 -36.03
CA ILE A 41 22.03 11.17 -36.26
C ILE A 41 21.18 11.31 -34.99
N LEU A 42 21.79 11.24 -33.80
CA LEU A 42 21.06 11.33 -32.54
C LEU A 42 20.14 12.58 -32.42
N PRO A 43 20.50 13.78 -32.89
CA PRO A 43 19.60 14.93 -32.87
C PRO A 43 18.28 14.72 -33.63
N ASP A 44 18.25 13.85 -34.65
CA ASP A 44 17.07 13.60 -35.48
C ASP A 44 15.92 12.92 -34.71
N PHE A 45 16.21 12.32 -33.55
CA PHE A 45 15.21 11.73 -32.66
C PHE A 45 14.38 12.76 -31.87
N GLY A 46 14.83 14.01 -31.80
CA GLY A 46 14.13 15.08 -31.07
C GLY A 46 13.82 14.71 -29.61
N ASP A 47 12.59 14.96 -29.18
CA ASP A 47 12.12 14.70 -27.80
C ASP A 47 11.94 13.21 -27.47
N GLU A 48 12.06 12.28 -28.43
CA GLU A 48 12.03 10.85 -28.08
C GLU A 48 13.34 10.38 -27.44
N LEU A 49 14.46 11.07 -27.73
CA LEU A 49 15.78 10.70 -27.22
C LEU A 49 16.07 11.35 -25.88
N VAL A 50 16.37 10.51 -24.90
CA VAL A 50 16.84 10.94 -23.60
C VAL A 50 18.34 10.68 -23.51
N THR A 51 19.08 11.74 -23.17
CA THR A 51 20.52 11.67 -22.94
C THR A 51 20.79 11.64 -21.44
N LEU A 52 21.49 10.61 -20.97
CA LEU A 52 21.90 10.41 -19.59
C LEU A 52 23.40 10.61 -19.43
N GLY A 53 23.82 11.18 -18.31
CA GLY A 53 25.24 11.40 -17.99
C GLY A 53 25.89 12.48 -18.85
N ALA A 54 27.21 12.58 -18.75
CA ALA A 54 28.00 13.57 -19.49
C ALA A 54 29.31 12.98 -19.98
N THR A 55 29.86 13.57 -21.05
CA THR A 55 31.15 13.22 -21.64
C THR A 55 31.28 11.72 -21.97
N ARG A 56 32.18 10.98 -21.31
CA ARG A 56 32.44 9.55 -21.53
C ARG A 56 31.36 8.64 -20.94
N SER A 57 30.52 9.15 -20.03
CA SER A 57 29.41 8.41 -19.42
C SER A 57 28.08 8.58 -20.15
N THR A 58 28.09 9.28 -21.29
CA THR A 58 26.86 9.60 -22.04
C THR A 58 26.20 8.34 -22.58
N ARG A 59 24.95 8.10 -22.17
CA ARG A 59 24.10 7.02 -22.67
C ARG A 59 22.78 7.57 -23.18
N TYR A 60 22.16 6.82 -24.08
CA TYR A 60 20.95 7.21 -24.77
C TYR A 60 19.84 6.19 -24.52
N LEU A 61 18.63 6.70 -24.38
CA LEU A 61 17.39 5.95 -24.22
C LEU A 61 16.32 6.54 -25.11
N LEU A 62 15.30 5.75 -25.41
CA LEU A 62 14.10 6.24 -26.06
C LEU A 62 12.92 6.22 -25.09
N ARG A 63 12.21 7.35 -25.04
CA ARG A 63 10.90 7.42 -24.39
C ARG A 63 9.91 6.54 -25.14
N ARG A 64 9.00 5.92 -24.41
CA ARG A 64 7.88 5.17 -24.99
C ARG A 64 6.56 5.79 -24.56
N ARG A 65 5.60 5.84 -25.48
CA ARG A 65 4.24 6.29 -25.18
C ARG A 65 3.45 5.14 -24.56
N ILE A 66 2.71 5.45 -23.49
CA ILE A 66 1.71 4.59 -22.88
C ILE A 66 0.36 5.09 -23.35
N ARG A 67 -0.24 4.35 -24.29
CA ARG A 67 -1.58 4.65 -24.84
C ARG A 67 -1.71 6.13 -25.24
N ASN A 68 -2.84 6.75 -24.92
CA ASN A 68 -3.12 8.17 -25.16
C ASN A 68 -2.69 9.08 -23.99
N ILE A 69 -2.21 8.54 -22.87
CA ILE A 69 -1.84 9.32 -21.69
C ILE A 69 -0.41 9.88 -21.75
N GLY A 70 0.35 9.56 -22.79
CA GLY A 70 1.66 10.16 -23.07
C GLY A 70 2.83 9.30 -22.59
N ASN A 71 3.97 9.94 -22.30
CA ASN A 71 5.22 9.28 -21.92
C ASN A 71 5.90 9.94 -20.70
N ARG A 72 5.27 10.97 -20.14
CA ARG A 72 5.80 11.84 -19.09
C ARG A 72 4.67 12.36 -18.24
N TRP A 73 4.79 12.24 -16.92
CA TRP A 73 3.76 12.66 -15.95
C TRP A 73 4.39 13.32 -14.75
N ARG A 74 3.85 14.47 -14.35
CA ARG A 74 4.22 15.10 -13.07
C ARG A 74 3.68 14.28 -11.92
N ILE A 75 4.47 14.16 -10.87
CA ILE A 75 4.07 13.59 -9.59
C ILE A 75 3.99 14.73 -8.59
N TYR A 76 2.83 14.86 -7.97
CA TYR A 76 2.56 15.83 -6.92
C TYR A 76 2.58 15.16 -5.57
N ARG A 77 3.11 15.86 -4.57
CA ARG A 77 3.00 15.50 -3.16
C ARG A 77 2.01 16.43 -2.49
N ILE A 78 1.05 15.88 -1.76
CA ILE A 78 0.13 16.65 -0.92
C ILE A 78 0.66 16.61 0.53
N ASP A 79 0.98 17.76 1.10
CA ASP A 79 1.50 17.84 2.47
C ASP A 79 0.42 17.65 3.53
N ALA A 80 0.81 17.67 4.81
CA ALA A 80 -0.13 17.51 5.93
C ALA A 80 -1.13 18.67 6.08
N SER A 81 -0.90 19.80 5.41
CA SER A 81 -1.85 20.93 5.35
C SER A 81 -2.79 20.86 4.15
N GLY A 82 -2.62 19.87 3.27
CA GLY A 82 -3.43 19.69 2.06
C GLY A 82 -2.92 20.48 0.87
N ARG A 83 -1.72 21.06 0.92
CA ARG A 83 -1.13 21.79 -0.20
C ARG A 83 -0.38 20.81 -1.10
N ALA A 84 -0.58 20.94 -2.41
CA ALA A 84 0.12 20.16 -3.40
C ALA A 84 1.36 20.90 -3.91
N GLU A 85 2.48 20.20 -3.98
CA GLU A 85 3.70 20.65 -4.66
C GLU A 85 4.14 19.63 -5.71
N GLN A 86 4.78 20.08 -6.79
CA GLN A 86 5.39 19.15 -7.72
C GLN A 86 6.61 18.53 -7.04
N TRP A 87 6.60 17.21 -6.90
CA TRP A 87 7.67 16.45 -6.24
C TRP A 87 8.66 15.89 -7.24
N ALA A 88 8.16 15.32 -8.33
CA ALA A 88 8.98 14.74 -9.37
C ALA A 88 8.23 14.73 -10.71
N GLU A 89 8.90 14.22 -11.72
CA GLU A 89 8.32 13.87 -12.99
C GLU A 89 8.81 12.49 -13.40
N LEU A 90 7.86 11.65 -13.82
CA LEU A 90 8.10 10.29 -14.26
C LEU A 90 8.10 10.24 -15.78
N GLU A 91 9.12 9.64 -16.37
CA GLU A 91 9.20 9.36 -17.80
C GLU A 91 9.25 7.84 -18.05
N ALA A 92 8.46 7.36 -19.01
CA ALA A 92 8.48 5.97 -19.45
C ALA A 92 9.50 5.76 -20.57
N MET A 93 10.39 4.79 -20.39
CA MET A 93 11.39 4.41 -21.39
C MET A 93 11.16 2.99 -21.89
N HIS A 94 11.76 2.65 -23.02
CA HIS A 94 11.85 1.25 -23.49
C HIS A 94 12.66 0.35 -22.52
N GLU A 95 12.61 -0.97 -22.71
CA GLU A 95 13.25 -1.99 -21.84
C GLU A 95 12.88 -1.93 -20.35
N ARG A 96 11.60 -1.66 -20.04
CA ARG A 96 11.08 -1.60 -18.65
C ARG A 96 11.84 -0.60 -17.76
N GLN A 97 12.44 0.42 -18.38
CA GLN A 97 13.14 1.48 -17.67
C GLN A 97 12.20 2.65 -17.42
N TRP A 98 12.38 3.30 -16.28
CA TRP A 98 11.65 4.50 -15.90
C TRP A 98 12.65 5.56 -15.43
N ARG A 99 12.35 6.83 -15.64
CA ARG A 99 13.20 7.92 -15.16
C ARG A 99 12.40 8.85 -14.27
N MET A 100 12.97 9.16 -13.11
CA MET A 100 12.48 10.20 -12.22
C MET A 100 13.34 11.45 -12.32
N ASN A 101 12.73 12.55 -12.71
CA ASN A 101 13.31 13.88 -12.61
C ASN A 101 12.74 14.55 -11.36
N TRP A 102 13.54 14.63 -10.31
CA TRP A 102 13.16 15.28 -9.04
C TRP A 102 13.01 16.79 -9.24
N ALA A 103 11.95 17.38 -8.67
CA ALA A 103 11.75 18.84 -8.73
C ALA A 103 12.73 19.59 -7.81
N SER A 104 13.18 18.92 -6.75
CA SER A 104 14.16 19.37 -5.76
C SER A 104 15.27 18.32 -5.60
N ALA A 105 16.09 18.43 -4.54
CA ALA A 105 17.01 17.36 -4.18
C ALA A 105 16.28 16.01 -4.07
N PRO A 106 16.87 14.91 -4.57
CA PRO A 106 16.26 13.60 -4.45
C PRO A 106 16.10 13.20 -2.99
N PRO A 107 15.09 12.38 -2.65
CA PRO A 107 14.99 11.75 -1.35
C PRO A 107 16.28 11.00 -0.96
N GLU A 108 16.65 10.99 0.32
CA GLU A 108 17.84 10.31 0.83
C GLU A 108 17.83 8.81 0.48
N TRP A 109 16.65 8.20 0.47
CA TRP A 109 16.48 6.79 0.09
C TRP A 109 16.63 6.55 -1.42
N ALA A 110 16.56 7.57 -2.29
CA ALA A 110 16.56 7.36 -3.74
C ALA A 110 17.84 6.67 -4.24
N GLY A 111 18.98 6.93 -3.59
CA GLY A 111 20.26 6.30 -3.94
C GLY A 111 20.31 4.79 -3.73
N PHE A 112 19.38 4.22 -2.95
CA PHE A 112 19.27 2.76 -2.76
C PHE A 112 18.59 2.06 -3.92
N PHE A 113 17.75 2.77 -4.69
CA PHE A 113 16.88 2.16 -5.70
C PHE A 113 17.10 2.69 -7.12
N THR A 114 17.85 3.78 -7.25
CA THR A 114 18.00 4.51 -8.52
C THR A 114 19.45 4.76 -8.86
N GLU A 115 19.74 4.81 -10.16
CA GLU A 115 20.98 5.40 -10.63
C GLU A 115 21.02 6.91 -10.34
N LYS A 116 22.21 7.50 -10.25
CA LYS A 116 22.42 8.94 -9.99
C LYS A 116 21.70 9.89 -10.96
N ASN A 117 21.34 9.39 -12.14
CA ASN A 117 20.62 10.12 -13.19
C ASN A 117 19.08 9.99 -13.08
N GLY A 118 18.58 9.37 -12.01
CA GLY A 118 17.17 9.10 -11.75
C GLY A 118 16.60 7.90 -12.51
N LEU A 119 17.44 7.08 -13.14
CA LEU A 119 17.00 5.90 -13.87
C LEU A 119 16.68 4.74 -12.91
N TRP A 120 15.55 4.10 -13.16
CA TRP A 120 15.03 2.93 -12.47
C TRP A 120 14.98 1.74 -13.42
N SER A 121 15.51 0.60 -12.95
CA SER A 121 15.25 -0.70 -13.57
C SER A 121 13.99 -1.30 -12.95
N GLY A 122 12.90 -1.34 -13.72
CA GLY A 122 11.58 -1.68 -13.19
C GLY A 122 10.82 -0.46 -12.66
N PHE A 123 9.58 -0.68 -12.27
CA PHE A 123 8.68 0.39 -11.87
C PHE A 123 9.00 0.91 -10.46
N PRO A 124 8.96 2.24 -10.22
CA PRO A 124 9.22 2.79 -8.88
C PRO A 124 8.29 2.18 -7.83
N PHE A 125 8.87 1.57 -6.80
CA PHE A 125 8.14 0.72 -5.84
C PHE A 125 6.96 1.41 -5.18
N PHE A 126 7.10 2.68 -4.82
CA PHE A 126 6.07 3.48 -4.17
C PHE A 126 4.89 3.82 -5.10
N LEU A 127 5.10 3.81 -6.43
CA LEU A 127 4.00 3.90 -7.40
C LEU A 127 3.33 2.54 -7.62
N GLY A 128 4.09 1.45 -7.52
CA GLY A 128 3.58 0.08 -7.60
C GLY A 128 2.68 -0.28 -6.42
N ASP A 129 3.03 0.20 -5.23
CA ASP A 129 2.28 -0.03 -3.98
C ASP A 129 0.86 0.53 -4.02
N ALA A 130 0.64 1.58 -4.83
CA ALA A 130 -0.66 2.21 -5.01
C ALA A 130 -1.64 1.37 -5.88
N ARG A 131 -1.22 0.19 -6.35
CA ARG A 131 -2.06 -0.74 -7.10
C ARG A 131 -3.28 -1.16 -6.26
N PRO A 132 -4.48 -1.22 -6.85
CA PRO A 132 -5.66 -1.69 -6.15
C PRO A 132 -5.50 -3.16 -5.74
N GLN A 133 -5.75 -3.47 -4.46
CA GLN A 133 -5.68 -4.82 -3.92
C GLN A 133 -6.91 -5.18 -3.08
N GLY A 134 -7.10 -6.47 -2.86
CA GLY A 134 -8.18 -7.01 -2.03
C GLY A 134 -9.60 -6.62 -2.50
N PHE A 135 -10.52 -6.52 -1.56
CA PHE A 135 -11.94 -6.22 -1.83
C PHE A 135 -12.13 -4.92 -2.61
N LEU A 136 -11.52 -3.82 -2.13
CA LEU A 136 -11.59 -2.52 -2.80
C LEU A 136 -10.96 -2.59 -4.19
N GLY A 137 -9.85 -3.31 -4.33
CA GLY A 137 -9.19 -3.44 -5.61
C GLY A 137 -10.02 -4.17 -6.65
N ARG A 138 -10.70 -5.25 -6.26
CA ARG A 138 -11.66 -5.95 -7.13
C ARG A 138 -12.84 -5.06 -7.53
N LEU A 139 -13.41 -4.34 -6.56
CA LEU A 139 -14.53 -3.42 -6.83
C LEU A 139 -14.13 -2.33 -7.83
N ILE A 140 -12.96 -1.72 -7.61
CA ILE A 140 -12.41 -0.69 -8.48
C ILE A 140 -12.15 -1.25 -9.88
N SER A 141 -11.47 -2.40 -9.97
CA SER A 141 -11.20 -3.08 -11.25
C SER A 141 -12.49 -3.37 -12.01
N HIS A 142 -13.50 -3.93 -11.34
CA HIS A 142 -14.80 -4.20 -11.96
C HIS A 142 -15.45 -2.94 -12.55
N GLY A 143 -15.34 -1.80 -11.87
CA GLY A 143 -15.89 -0.52 -12.32
C GLY A 143 -15.14 0.11 -13.50
N ILE A 144 -13.84 -0.15 -13.66
CA ILE A 144 -12.99 0.57 -14.62
C ILE A 144 -12.41 -0.29 -15.74
N SER A 145 -12.25 -1.60 -15.56
CA SER A 145 -11.45 -2.45 -16.45
C SER A 145 -11.96 -2.48 -17.88
N ARG A 146 -13.29 -2.48 -18.08
CA ARG A 146 -13.87 -2.35 -19.42
C ARG A 146 -13.59 -1.00 -20.05
N THR A 147 -13.83 0.09 -19.31
CA THR A 147 -13.69 1.47 -19.81
C THR A 147 -12.24 1.82 -20.09
N LEU A 148 -11.33 1.37 -19.25
CA LEU A 148 -9.89 1.63 -19.35
C LEU A 148 -9.15 0.51 -20.09
N GLN A 149 -9.82 -0.54 -20.57
CA GLN A 149 -9.18 -1.71 -21.20
C GLN A 149 -8.01 -2.24 -20.36
N LEU A 150 -8.28 -2.54 -19.08
CA LEU A 150 -7.35 -3.15 -18.15
C LEU A 150 -7.77 -4.61 -17.90
N PRO A 151 -6.84 -5.50 -17.50
CA PRO A 151 -7.21 -6.82 -17.01
C PRO A 151 -8.19 -6.75 -15.83
N ASP A 152 -9.11 -7.70 -15.73
CA ASP A 152 -10.11 -7.73 -14.65
C ASP A 152 -9.49 -7.98 -13.26
N ASP A 153 -8.36 -8.70 -13.20
CA ASP A 153 -7.62 -8.94 -11.96
C ASP A 153 -6.43 -7.96 -11.85
N PRO A 154 -6.43 -7.03 -10.87
CA PRO A 154 -5.32 -6.10 -10.65
C PRO A 154 -3.95 -6.76 -10.46
N ARG A 155 -3.90 -8.01 -10.02
CA ARG A 155 -2.64 -8.75 -9.87
C ARG A 155 -1.95 -8.99 -11.23
N GLN A 156 -2.70 -8.96 -12.32
CA GLN A 156 -2.20 -9.15 -13.69
C GLN A 156 -1.82 -7.83 -14.38
N TRP A 157 -2.00 -6.69 -13.71
CA TRP A 157 -1.68 -5.39 -14.30
C TRP A 157 -0.18 -5.24 -14.51
N SER A 158 0.19 -4.74 -15.70
CA SER A 158 1.54 -4.29 -15.99
C SER A 158 1.83 -2.93 -15.33
N ASP A 159 3.09 -2.52 -15.35
CA ASP A 159 3.50 -1.18 -14.87
C ASP A 159 2.76 -0.06 -15.63
N ASP A 160 2.45 -0.29 -16.90
CA ASP A 160 1.67 0.63 -17.75
C ASP A 160 0.23 0.74 -17.29
N ASP A 161 -0.39 -0.41 -17.00
CA ASP A 161 -1.77 -0.48 -16.54
C ASP A 161 -1.92 0.24 -15.20
N VAL A 162 -0.89 0.16 -14.33
CA VAL A 162 -0.84 0.90 -13.07
C VAL A 162 -0.80 2.42 -13.30
N ILE A 163 -0.04 2.92 -14.28
CA ILE A 163 -0.05 4.36 -14.60
C ILE A 163 -1.37 4.78 -15.25
N VAL A 164 -1.97 3.95 -16.11
CA VAL A 164 -3.29 4.21 -16.69
C VAL A 164 -4.35 4.33 -15.60
N TYR A 165 -4.33 3.42 -14.62
CA TYR A 165 -5.17 3.49 -13.44
C TYR A 165 -4.95 4.77 -12.64
N GLN A 166 -3.69 5.11 -12.33
CA GLN A 166 -3.35 6.30 -11.56
C GLN A 166 -3.76 7.60 -12.27
N GLN A 167 -3.71 7.64 -13.61
CA GLN A 167 -4.20 8.79 -14.40
C GLN A 167 -5.72 8.89 -14.48
N ALA A 168 -6.46 7.82 -14.19
CA ALA A 168 -7.92 7.78 -14.31
C ALA A 168 -8.64 8.06 -12.98
N ILE A 169 -8.16 7.46 -11.89
CA ILE A 169 -8.77 7.52 -10.55
C ILE A 169 -7.72 7.57 -9.42
N GLY A 170 -6.64 8.31 -9.66
CA GLY A 170 -5.53 8.46 -8.72
C GLY A 170 -5.72 9.53 -7.63
N GLU A 171 -6.90 10.15 -7.53
CA GLU A 171 -7.09 11.29 -6.63
C GLU A 171 -7.11 10.93 -5.14
N ASP A 172 -7.40 9.69 -4.73
CA ASP A 172 -7.52 9.29 -3.31
C ASP A 172 -6.84 7.93 -3.01
N LEU A 173 -5.68 7.70 -3.62
CA LEU A 173 -4.85 6.52 -3.36
C LEU A 173 -4.15 6.61 -1.99
N PRO A 174 -3.68 5.47 -1.41
CA PRO A 174 -2.89 5.47 -0.19
C PRO A 174 -1.69 6.39 -0.26
N GLY A 175 -1.31 6.98 0.88
CA GLY A 175 -0.16 7.87 0.96
C GLY A 175 -0.48 9.29 0.46
N ASN A 176 0.56 10.01 0.00
CA ASN A 176 0.47 11.43 -0.34
C ASN A 176 0.88 11.80 -1.77
N LEU A 177 1.16 10.81 -2.61
CA LEU A 177 1.57 11.03 -3.99
C LEU A 177 0.37 10.95 -4.94
N VAL A 178 0.35 11.84 -5.93
CA VAL A 178 -0.68 11.90 -6.97
C VAL A 178 -0.01 12.09 -8.32
N VAL A 179 -0.28 11.21 -9.27
CA VAL A 179 0.34 11.25 -10.60
C VAL A 179 -0.59 11.97 -11.58
N GLY A 180 -0.11 13.05 -12.19
CA GLY A 180 -0.79 13.82 -13.23
C GLY A 180 -1.58 15.03 -12.75
N ASP A 181 -1.59 16.06 -13.60
CA ASP A 181 -2.18 17.37 -13.32
C ASP A 181 -3.70 17.29 -13.07
N GLU A 182 -4.42 16.40 -13.76
CA GLU A 182 -5.87 16.24 -13.58
C GLU A 182 -6.21 15.58 -12.23
N MET A 183 -5.43 14.58 -11.82
CA MET A 183 -5.66 13.86 -10.57
C MET A 183 -5.39 14.74 -9.36
N VAL A 184 -4.35 15.58 -9.40
CA VAL A 184 -4.10 16.53 -8.31
C VAL A 184 -5.18 17.61 -8.25
N ARG A 185 -5.71 18.10 -9.39
CA ARG A 185 -6.86 19.02 -9.39
C ARG A 185 -8.08 18.40 -8.73
N ARG A 186 -8.42 17.14 -9.06
CA ARG A 186 -9.53 16.41 -8.42
C ARG A 186 -9.30 16.19 -6.93
N ALA A 187 -8.08 15.83 -6.53
CA ALA A 187 -7.72 15.67 -5.13
C ALA A 187 -7.94 16.97 -4.33
N LEU A 188 -7.48 18.10 -4.87
CA LEU A 188 -7.64 19.42 -4.25
C LEU A 188 -9.11 19.89 -4.23
N ALA A 189 -9.84 19.70 -5.33
CA ALA A 189 -11.27 20.03 -5.40
C ALA A 189 -12.07 19.21 -4.39
N ARG A 190 -11.79 17.91 -4.26
CA ARG A 190 -12.45 17.05 -3.27
C ARG A 190 -12.25 17.54 -1.86
N SER A 191 -11.03 17.97 -1.52
CA SER A 191 -10.71 18.55 -0.21
C SER A 191 -11.43 19.88 0.04
N ALA A 192 -11.49 20.75 -0.98
CA ALA A 192 -12.20 22.02 -0.90
C ALA A 192 -13.72 21.83 -0.71
N ASP A 193 -14.30 20.78 -1.28
CA ASP A 193 -15.74 20.47 -1.21
C ASP A 193 -16.15 19.72 0.07
N LEU A 194 -15.22 19.26 0.92
CA LEU A 194 -15.56 18.51 2.14
C LEU A 194 -16.48 19.29 3.10
N PRO A 195 -16.28 20.61 3.35
CA PRO A 195 -17.18 21.42 4.16
C PRO A 195 -18.61 21.52 3.61
N ASP A 196 -18.78 21.42 2.30
CA ASP A 196 -20.04 21.63 1.58
C ASP A 196 -20.89 20.35 1.42
N GLY A 197 -20.67 19.35 2.28
CA GLY A 197 -21.57 18.20 2.43
C GLY A 197 -21.11 16.89 1.82
N LYS A 198 -19.85 16.80 1.35
CA LYS A 198 -19.26 15.50 0.92
C LYS A 198 -18.80 14.63 2.08
N ALA A 199 -18.68 15.19 3.28
CA ALA A 199 -18.43 14.44 4.50
C ALA A 199 -19.73 13.88 5.10
N VAL A 200 -19.66 12.68 5.67
CA VAL A 200 -20.75 12.01 6.36
C VAL A 200 -20.89 12.62 7.75
N ALA A 201 -22.00 13.31 8.00
CA ALA A 201 -22.32 13.82 9.33
C ALA A 201 -22.41 12.66 10.33
N TRP A 202 -21.87 12.87 11.53
CA TRP A 202 -21.74 11.84 12.57
C TRP A 202 -23.02 11.06 12.87
N GLN A 203 -24.14 11.77 12.96
CA GLN A 203 -25.48 11.23 13.21
C GLN A 203 -26.03 10.37 12.06
N ASN A 204 -25.53 10.58 10.84
CA ASN A 204 -26.01 9.90 9.63
C ASN A 204 -25.23 8.63 9.28
N ARG A 205 -24.17 8.31 10.05
CA ARG A 205 -23.28 7.15 9.77
C ARG A 205 -24.04 5.84 9.65
N LYS A 206 -24.99 5.55 10.54
CA LYS A 206 -25.79 4.31 10.50
C LYS A 206 -26.49 4.11 9.16
N ALA A 207 -27.26 5.11 8.73
CA ALA A 207 -27.99 5.04 7.47
C ALA A 207 -27.04 4.98 6.27
N PHE A 208 -25.97 5.80 6.28
CA PHE A 208 -24.98 5.82 5.21
C PHE A 208 -24.26 4.47 5.05
N TYR A 209 -23.83 3.85 6.14
CA TYR A 209 -23.11 2.57 6.12
C TYR A 209 -24.00 1.42 5.69
N ALA A 210 -25.24 1.35 6.19
CA ALA A 210 -26.21 0.36 5.74
C ALA A 210 -26.44 0.47 4.22
N ALA A 211 -26.68 1.70 3.71
CA ALA A 211 -26.87 1.92 2.28
C ALA A 211 -25.64 1.52 1.44
N ARG A 212 -24.43 1.83 1.91
CA ARG A 212 -23.18 1.43 1.23
C ARG A 212 -22.99 -0.08 1.20
N ALA A 213 -23.19 -0.76 2.33
CA ALA A 213 -23.08 -2.22 2.40
C ALA A 213 -24.07 -2.90 1.45
N SER A 214 -25.32 -2.42 1.37
CA SER A 214 -26.32 -2.95 0.44
C SER A 214 -25.92 -2.73 -1.02
N GLY A 215 -25.44 -1.54 -1.38
CA GLY A 215 -24.97 -1.27 -2.75
C GLY A 215 -23.81 -2.17 -3.20
N PHE A 216 -22.89 -2.53 -2.29
CA PHE A 216 -21.82 -3.48 -2.64
C PHE A 216 -22.33 -4.91 -2.85
N ALA A 217 -23.34 -5.34 -2.11
CA ALA A 217 -23.94 -6.67 -2.29
C ALA A 217 -24.62 -6.81 -3.68
N GLU A 218 -25.16 -5.72 -4.22
CA GLU A 218 -25.74 -5.70 -5.57
C GLU A 218 -24.67 -5.78 -6.68
N VAL A 219 -23.53 -5.09 -6.50
CA VAL A 219 -22.46 -5.02 -7.51
C VAL A 219 -21.57 -6.26 -7.50
N MET A 220 -21.30 -6.84 -6.32
CA MET A 220 -20.47 -8.05 -6.19
C MET A 220 -21.12 -9.10 -5.28
N PRO A 221 -22.12 -9.85 -5.78
CA PRO A 221 -22.74 -10.95 -5.05
C PRO A 221 -21.70 -11.98 -4.60
N GLY A 222 -21.74 -12.38 -3.33
CA GLY A 222 -20.84 -13.41 -2.77
C GLY A 222 -19.41 -12.94 -2.44
N SER A 223 -19.05 -11.68 -2.70
CA SER A 223 -17.71 -11.14 -2.38
C SER A 223 -17.36 -11.09 -0.89
N SER A 224 -18.37 -11.18 -0.01
CA SER A 224 -18.20 -11.26 1.45
C SER A 224 -17.98 -12.69 1.99
N ALA A 225 -18.11 -13.71 1.14
CA ALA A 225 -17.98 -15.12 1.57
C ALA A 225 -16.55 -15.67 1.46
N GLY A 226 -15.67 -15.02 0.67
CA GLY A 226 -14.39 -15.58 0.23
C GLY A 226 -13.13 -14.94 0.85
N GLY A 227 -13.06 -14.87 2.19
CA GLY A 227 -11.82 -14.61 2.93
C GLY A 227 -11.35 -13.15 3.03
N GLU A 228 -11.64 -12.28 2.06
CA GLU A 228 -11.29 -10.86 2.14
C GLU A 228 -12.41 -10.00 2.73
N GLN A 229 -12.08 -9.22 3.75
CA GLN A 229 -13.05 -8.41 4.49
C GLN A 229 -13.57 -7.21 3.67
N PRO A 230 -14.90 -7.09 3.48
CA PRO A 230 -15.51 -5.95 2.81
C PRO A 230 -15.19 -4.63 3.50
N LYS A 231 -14.82 -3.61 2.72
CA LYS A 231 -14.42 -2.30 3.24
C LYS A 231 -14.69 -1.16 2.25
N PHE A 232 -14.86 0.05 2.78
CA PHE A 232 -14.99 1.29 1.99
C PHE A 232 -14.38 2.50 2.71
N LEU A 233 -14.16 3.57 1.96
CA LEU A 233 -13.63 4.83 2.49
C LEU A 233 -14.76 5.82 2.75
N ALA A 234 -14.66 6.55 3.85
CA ALA A 234 -15.54 7.67 4.17
C ALA A 234 -14.75 8.81 4.82
N THR A 235 -15.30 10.02 4.79
CA THR A 235 -14.83 11.13 5.63
C THR A 235 -15.96 11.51 6.55
N LEU A 236 -15.73 11.42 7.85
CA LEU A 236 -16.70 11.80 8.87
C LEU A 236 -16.57 13.29 9.17
N ARG A 237 -17.70 13.94 9.45
CA ARG A 237 -17.74 15.28 10.04
C ARG A 237 -18.31 15.17 11.45
N ASP A 238 -17.54 15.57 12.45
CA ASP A 238 -18.02 15.66 13.83
C ASP A 238 -18.86 16.93 14.06
N ASP A 239 -19.51 17.00 15.21
CA ASP A 239 -20.39 18.13 15.58
C ASP A 239 -19.62 19.45 15.77
N ALA A 240 -18.30 19.39 16.02
CA ALA A 240 -17.41 20.54 16.11
C ALA A 240 -16.89 20.99 14.72
N GLY A 241 -17.25 20.29 13.64
CA GLY A 241 -16.82 20.60 12.27
C GLY A 241 -15.48 19.97 11.89
N GLY A 242 -14.90 19.12 12.73
CA GLY A 242 -13.69 18.34 12.42
C GLY A 242 -13.96 17.26 11.37
N PHE A 243 -12.96 17.03 10.51
CA PHE A 243 -13.01 15.99 9.48
C PHE A 243 -12.12 14.81 9.86
N GLN A 244 -12.68 13.60 9.79
CA GLN A 244 -11.95 12.37 10.07
C GLN A 244 -12.10 11.37 8.92
N PRO A 245 -11.08 11.22 8.06
CA PRO A 245 -11.02 10.16 7.07
C PRO A 245 -10.92 8.79 7.76
N VAL A 246 -11.79 7.87 7.37
CA VAL A 246 -11.89 6.52 7.95
C VAL A 246 -11.93 5.46 6.85
N LEU A 247 -11.35 4.31 7.16
CA LEU A 247 -11.63 3.06 6.49
C LEU A 247 -12.72 2.35 7.29
N VAL A 248 -13.84 2.00 6.64
CA VAL A 248 -14.95 1.29 7.28
C VAL A 248 -14.95 -0.14 6.78
N LYS A 249 -14.74 -1.10 7.68
CA LYS A 249 -14.86 -2.53 7.42
C LYS A 249 -16.20 -3.04 7.90
N PHE A 250 -16.77 -4.06 7.26
CA PHE A 250 -18.09 -4.55 7.66
C PHE A 250 -18.29 -6.05 7.46
N SER A 251 -19.13 -6.63 8.30
CA SER A 251 -19.52 -8.04 8.22
C SER A 251 -20.64 -8.26 7.19
N ALA A 252 -20.81 -9.51 6.75
CA ALA A 252 -22.11 -9.95 6.24
C ALA A 252 -23.18 -9.89 7.35
N ARG A 253 -24.42 -10.27 7.03
CA ARG A 253 -25.51 -10.24 8.01
C ARG A 253 -25.25 -11.21 9.17
N MET A 254 -25.49 -10.77 10.40
CA MET A 254 -25.15 -11.49 11.63
C MET A 254 -26.14 -12.59 12.02
N ASP A 255 -27.23 -12.73 11.26
CA ASP A 255 -28.19 -13.84 11.33
C ASP A 255 -27.62 -15.12 10.68
N GLU A 256 -26.57 -15.01 9.87
CA GLU A 256 -25.83 -16.14 9.30
C GLU A 256 -24.57 -16.49 10.12
N PRO A 257 -24.16 -17.77 10.22
CA PRO A 257 -22.98 -18.18 10.98
C PRO A 257 -21.69 -17.47 10.53
N VAL A 258 -21.47 -17.36 9.21
CA VAL A 258 -20.29 -16.70 8.63
C VAL A 258 -20.28 -15.21 8.93
N GLY A 259 -21.42 -14.54 8.76
CA GLY A 259 -21.54 -13.11 9.07
C GLY A 259 -21.39 -12.81 10.56
N ARG A 260 -21.89 -13.69 11.43
CA ARG A 260 -21.66 -13.63 12.88
C ARG A 260 -20.18 -13.78 13.23
N ARG A 261 -19.49 -14.76 12.64
CA ARG A 261 -18.04 -14.94 12.87
C ARG A 261 -17.25 -13.70 12.45
N TRP A 262 -17.56 -13.11 11.29
CA TRP A 262 -16.92 -11.86 10.87
C TRP A 262 -17.25 -10.69 11.80
N ALA A 263 -18.47 -10.61 12.33
CA ALA A 263 -18.82 -9.61 13.32
C ALA A 263 -18.05 -9.78 14.65
N ASP A 264 -17.79 -11.02 15.08
CA ASP A 264 -16.92 -11.30 16.23
C ASP A 264 -15.48 -10.84 15.95
N LEU A 265 -14.96 -11.14 14.76
CA LEU A 265 -13.62 -10.72 14.34
C LEU A 265 -13.45 -9.19 14.27
N LEU A 266 -14.49 -8.46 13.85
CA LEU A 266 -14.48 -7.00 13.88
C LEU A 266 -14.45 -6.43 15.31
N VAL A 267 -15.08 -7.11 16.28
CA VAL A 267 -14.96 -6.73 17.70
C VAL A 267 -13.57 -7.03 18.23
N CYS A 268 -12.96 -8.14 17.80
CA CYS A 268 -11.57 -8.42 18.13
C CYS A 268 -10.64 -7.35 17.54
N GLU A 269 -10.78 -7.01 16.26
CA GLU A 269 -9.96 -5.96 15.66
C GLU A 269 -10.12 -4.61 16.38
N PHE A 270 -11.34 -4.24 16.79
CA PHE A 270 -11.59 -3.07 17.64
C PHE A 270 -10.77 -3.11 18.94
N HIS A 271 -10.80 -4.23 19.68
CA HIS A 271 -10.07 -4.35 20.95
C HIS A 271 -8.55 -4.37 20.75
N ALA A 272 -8.06 -5.08 19.73
CA ALA A 272 -6.65 -5.09 19.38
C ALA A 272 -6.16 -3.67 19.06
N HIS A 273 -6.93 -2.94 18.26
CA HIS A 273 -6.64 -1.56 17.90
C HIS A 273 -6.67 -0.62 19.12
N GLN A 274 -7.65 -0.77 20.03
CA GLN A 274 -7.70 0.01 21.27
C GLN A 274 -6.49 -0.24 22.17
N VAL A 275 -6.14 -1.51 22.40
CA VAL A 275 -4.97 -1.88 23.20
C VAL A 275 -3.70 -1.31 22.58
N LEU A 276 -3.47 -1.49 21.28
CA LEU A 276 -2.29 -0.95 20.61
C LEU A 276 -2.25 0.59 20.63
N ALA A 277 -3.41 1.27 20.55
CA ALA A 277 -3.47 2.73 20.63
C ALA A 277 -3.08 3.27 22.01
N GLU A 278 -3.41 2.56 23.09
CA GLU A 278 -2.97 2.92 24.46
C GLU A 278 -1.44 2.92 24.60
N TRP A 279 -0.75 2.13 23.78
CA TRP A 279 0.72 2.07 23.71
C TRP A 279 1.32 2.90 22.56
N GLY A 280 0.52 3.73 21.88
CA GLY A 280 0.99 4.57 20.76
C GLY A 280 1.37 3.79 19.51
N LEU A 281 0.90 2.55 19.37
CA LEU A 281 1.16 1.66 18.23
C LEU A 281 0.03 1.61 17.21
N ALA A 282 -1.14 2.20 17.50
CA ALA A 282 -2.25 2.32 16.57
C ALA A 282 -2.88 3.73 16.64
N ASN A 283 -3.53 4.16 15.56
CA ASN A 283 -4.14 5.49 15.48
C ASN A 283 -5.41 5.55 16.37
N PRO A 284 -5.55 6.48 17.34
CA PRO A 284 -6.71 6.49 18.22
C PRO A 284 -8.03 6.79 17.49
N GLY A 285 -9.15 6.38 18.09
CA GLY A 285 -10.49 6.72 17.61
C GLY A 285 -11.18 5.65 16.77
N VAL A 286 -10.75 4.39 16.88
CA VAL A 286 -11.47 3.22 16.33
C VAL A 286 -12.86 3.09 16.96
N ARG A 287 -13.88 2.73 16.17
CA ARG A 287 -15.27 2.63 16.63
C ARG A 287 -16.00 1.46 16.01
N LEU A 288 -16.97 0.94 16.75
CA LEU A 288 -17.89 -0.08 16.29
C LEU A 288 -19.30 0.48 16.16
N LEU A 289 -20.02 -0.03 15.18
CA LEU A 289 -21.37 0.39 14.87
C LEU A 289 -22.16 -0.79 14.28
N ASP A 290 -23.36 -1.04 14.79
CA ASP A 290 -24.27 -2.02 14.20
C ASP A 290 -25.40 -1.30 13.46
N ALA A 291 -25.69 -1.73 12.24
CA ALA A 291 -26.75 -1.20 11.39
C ALA A 291 -27.23 -2.26 10.37
N ASP A 292 -28.54 -2.33 10.11
CA ASP A 292 -29.15 -3.27 9.15
C ASP A 292 -28.64 -4.73 9.28
N GLY A 293 -28.61 -5.23 10.52
CA GLY A 293 -28.18 -6.60 10.82
C GLY A 293 -26.70 -6.89 10.55
N ARG A 294 -25.86 -5.88 10.32
CA ARG A 294 -24.41 -5.99 10.10
C ARG A 294 -23.63 -5.20 11.15
N ARG A 295 -22.38 -5.58 11.33
CA ARG A 295 -21.40 -4.85 12.15
C ARG A 295 -20.41 -4.12 11.27
N PHE A 296 -20.06 -2.91 11.69
CA PHE A 296 -19.11 -2.03 11.05
C PHE A 296 -18.00 -1.65 12.03
N LEU A 297 -16.77 -1.63 11.54
CA LEU A 297 -15.58 -1.13 12.23
C LEU A 297 -15.06 0.09 11.48
N GLU A 298 -15.06 1.23 12.14
CA GLU A 298 -14.49 2.48 11.65
C GLU A 298 -13.06 2.61 12.15
N VAL A 299 -12.10 2.61 11.23
CA VAL A 299 -10.66 2.75 11.54
C VAL A 299 -10.17 4.09 10.99
N PRO A 300 -9.69 5.01 11.86
CA PRO A 300 -9.09 6.28 11.42
C PRO A 300 -7.85 6.06 10.56
N ARG A 301 -7.84 6.66 9.37
CA ARG A 301 -6.70 6.57 8.46
C ARG A 301 -5.51 7.37 8.99
N PHE A 302 -4.34 6.73 9.07
CA PHE A 302 -3.09 7.40 9.47
C PHE A 302 -2.39 8.13 8.31
N ASP A 303 -2.79 7.85 7.06
CA ASP A 303 -2.24 8.48 5.85
C ASP A 303 -3.01 9.76 5.44
N ARG A 304 -3.87 10.26 6.32
CA ARG A 304 -4.71 11.44 6.13
C ARG A 304 -4.69 12.33 7.37
N CYS A 305 -4.76 13.63 7.17
CA CYS A 305 -4.83 14.62 8.26
C CYS A 305 -5.69 15.82 7.86
N GLY A 306 -6.58 16.26 8.76
CA GLY A 306 -7.47 17.38 8.51
C GLY A 306 -8.35 17.23 7.24
N PRO A 307 -8.83 18.34 6.65
CA PRO A 307 -9.74 18.35 5.49
C PRO A 307 -9.05 18.07 4.14
N GLY A 308 -7.80 17.62 4.11
CA GLY A 308 -7.12 17.37 2.84
C GLY A 308 -5.64 17.05 2.92
N GLY A 309 -5.06 17.15 4.11
CA GLY A 309 -3.69 16.75 4.37
C GLY A 309 -3.48 15.26 4.16
N ARG A 310 -2.29 14.91 3.68
CA ARG A 310 -1.87 13.54 3.44
C ARG A 310 -0.49 13.30 4.02
N VAL A 311 -0.22 12.04 4.33
CA VAL A 311 1.08 11.57 4.82
C VAL A 311 1.56 10.48 3.88
N GLY A 312 2.83 10.53 3.48
CA GLY A 312 3.43 9.53 2.61
C GLY A 312 3.53 8.19 3.33
N VAL A 313 3.18 7.10 2.65
CA VAL A 313 3.19 5.74 3.20
C VAL A 313 3.70 4.79 2.12
N VAL A 314 4.39 3.75 2.56
CA VAL A 314 4.78 2.63 1.72
C VAL A 314 4.77 1.32 2.51
N SER A 315 4.24 0.26 1.91
CA SER A 315 4.20 -1.06 2.53
C SER A 315 5.59 -1.72 2.62
N LEU A 316 5.76 -2.64 3.58
CA LEU A 316 6.92 -3.53 3.62
C LEU A 316 6.99 -4.38 2.34
N GLU A 317 5.84 -4.75 1.75
CA GLU A 317 5.80 -5.52 0.50
C GLU A 317 6.51 -4.78 -0.64
N ALA A 318 6.21 -3.50 -0.83
CA ALA A 318 6.84 -2.67 -1.85
C ALA A 318 8.33 -2.42 -1.56
N LEU A 319 8.70 -2.15 -0.30
CA LEU A 319 10.11 -1.94 0.08
C LEU A 319 10.94 -3.22 -0.12
N ALA A 320 10.46 -4.35 0.39
CA ALA A 320 11.14 -5.63 0.35
C ALA A 320 11.37 -6.09 -1.10
N ALA A 321 10.35 -5.96 -1.95
CA ALA A 321 10.44 -6.32 -3.36
C ALA A 321 11.49 -5.50 -4.13
N ALA A 322 11.72 -4.25 -3.72
CA ALA A 322 12.61 -3.33 -4.40
C ALA A 322 14.08 -3.42 -3.94
N LEU A 323 14.35 -3.85 -2.71
CA LEU A 323 15.70 -3.86 -2.14
C LEU A 323 16.42 -5.20 -2.22
N ILE A 324 15.77 -6.31 -1.86
CA ILE A 324 16.51 -7.51 -1.42
C ILE A 324 16.19 -8.77 -2.24
N GLY A 325 15.36 -8.71 -3.29
CA GLY A 325 14.97 -9.94 -4.00
C GLY A 325 14.23 -10.91 -3.06
N ASN A 326 14.29 -12.23 -3.30
CA ASN A 326 13.57 -13.28 -2.51
C ASN A 326 13.97 -13.27 -1.00
N LEU A 327 13.40 -12.35 -0.24
CA LEU A 327 13.41 -12.36 1.21
C LEU A 327 12.54 -13.49 1.76
N SER A 328 12.87 -13.91 2.98
CA SER A 328 11.93 -14.58 3.88
C SER A 328 10.62 -13.79 3.93
N ARG A 329 9.45 -14.46 3.99
CA ARG A 329 8.15 -13.79 4.14
C ARG A 329 7.84 -13.37 5.59
N ASP A 330 8.85 -13.41 6.46
CA ASP A 330 8.76 -13.01 7.87
C ASP A 330 9.09 -11.53 8.07
N TRP A 331 8.32 -10.81 8.91
CA TRP A 331 8.53 -9.38 9.13
C TRP A 331 9.86 -9.10 9.85
N LEU A 332 10.28 -9.92 10.83
CA LEU A 332 11.51 -9.65 11.58
C LEU A 332 12.74 -9.77 10.69
N ASP A 333 12.80 -10.80 9.85
CA ASP A 333 13.91 -10.99 8.92
C ASP A 333 14.06 -9.80 7.97
N ALA A 334 12.97 -9.42 7.31
CA ALA A 334 12.98 -8.32 6.35
C ALA A 334 13.31 -6.98 7.01
N THR A 335 12.74 -6.70 8.19
CA THR A 335 12.92 -5.40 8.86
C THR A 335 14.27 -5.29 9.56
N THR A 336 14.85 -6.42 10.00
CA THR A 336 16.25 -6.47 10.45
C THR A 336 17.20 -6.09 9.32
N GLU A 337 16.93 -6.55 8.11
CA GLU A 337 17.73 -6.20 6.94
C GLU A 337 17.57 -4.72 6.55
N LEU A 338 16.35 -4.19 6.55
CA LEU A 338 16.11 -2.75 6.35
C LEU A 338 16.86 -1.90 7.39
N HIS A 339 16.85 -2.32 8.65
CA HIS A 339 17.58 -1.64 9.73
C HIS A 339 19.09 -1.71 9.51
N ARG A 340 19.63 -2.87 9.10
CA ARG A 340 21.05 -3.06 8.77
C ARG A 340 21.52 -2.12 7.65
N HIS A 341 20.64 -1.81 6.70
CA HIS A 341 20.88 -0.86 5.62
C HIS A 341 20.63 0.62 5.99
N GLY A 342 20.21 0.90 7.22
CA GLY A 342 19.92 2.27 7.69
C GLY A 342 18.62 2.85 7.13
N LEU A 343 17.75 2.03 6.54
CA LEU A 343 16.48 2.47 5.97
C LEU A 343 15.40 2.68 7.03
N ILE A 344 15.46 1.94 8.14
CA ILE A 344 14.58 2.11 9.30
C ILE A 344 15.44 2.25 10.55
N ASP A 345 14.89 2.86 11.60
CA ASP A 345 15.60 3.03 12.87
C ASP A 345 15.37 1.86 13.84
N SER A 346 16.17 1.83 14.90
CA SER A 346 16.07 0.82 15.96
C SER A 346 14.73 0.91 16.70
N GLY A 347 14.15 2.11 16.83
CA GLY A 347 12.83 2.32 17.41
C GLY A 347 11.73 1.62 16.61
N SER A 348 11.75 1.72 15.28
CA SER A 348 10.81 1.04 14.39
C SER A 348 11.00 -0.47 14.44
N LEU A 349 12.24 -0.96 14.40
CA LEU A 349 12.52 -2.39 14.51
C LEU A 349 11.94 -2.99 15.81
N GLU A 350 12.11 -2.28 16.93
CA GLU A 350 11.63 -2.75 18.22
C GLU A 350 10.10 -2.70 18.34
N LYS A 351 9.45 -1.68 17.75
CA LYS A 351 7.98 -1.66 17.62
C LYS A 351 7.47 -2.86 16.80
N ILE A 352 8.13 -3.18 15.70
CA ILE A 352 7.74 -4.28 14.81
C ILE A 352 7.86 -5.64 15.52
N ARG A 353 8.91 -5.85 16.33
CA ARG A 353 9.05 -7.05 17.17
C ARG A 353 7.86 -7.24 18.11
N ARG A 354 7.43 -6.18 18.78
CA ARG A 354 6.26 -6.21 19.66
C ARG A 354 4.97 -6.45 18.88
N LEU A 355 4.81 -5.84 17.71
CA LEU A 355 3.64 -6.04 16.85
C LEU A 355 3.53 -7.47 16.33
N GLN A 356 4.64 -8.07 15.90
CA GLN A 356 4.66 -9.46 15.47
C GLN A 356 4.31 -10.40 16.63
N ALA A 357 4.95 -10.23 17.79
CA ALA A 357 4.64 -11.03 18.97
C ALA A 357 3.16 -10.87 19.39
N PHE A 358 2.63 -9.65 19.39
CA PHE A 358 1.23 -9.39 19.70
C PHE A 358 0.30 -10.10 18.70
N GLY A 359 0.56 -9.99 17.40
CA GLY A 359 -0.20 -10.67 16.36
C GLY A 359 -0.20 -12.19 16.54
N GLU A 360 0.95 -12.80 16.79
CA GLU A 360 1.05 -14.25 17.08
C GLU A 360 0.23 -14.64 18.33
N LEU A 361 0.29 -13.83 19.39
CA LEU A 361 -0.37 -14.08 20.68
C LEU A 361 -1.88 -13.80 20.69
N ILE A 362 -2.38 -13.15 19.65
CA ILE A 362 -3.83 -13.07 19.39
C ILE A 362 -4.28 -14.06 18.31
N GLY A 363 -3.39 -14.86 17.72
CA GLY A 363 -3.73 -15.80 16.66
C GLY A 363 -3.98 -15.11 15.32
N ASN A 364 -3.29 -14.00 15.04
CA ASN A 364 -3.26 -13.40 13.71
C ASN A 364 -2.37 -14.21 12.78
N THR A 365 -2.98 -15.03 11.92
CA THR A 365 -2.27 -15.85 10.92
C THR A 365 -2.09 -15.14 9.58
N ASP A 366 -2.45 -13.86 9.46
CA ASP A 366 -2.45 -13.10 8.21
C ASP A 366 -1.49 -11.89 8.27
N MET A 367 -0.36 -12.03 8.97
CA MET A 367 0.69 -10.99 9.04
C MET A 367 1.63 -11.04 7.83
N HIS A 368 1.09 -10.80 6.64
CA HIS A 368 1.88 -10.69 5.41
C HIS A 368 2.48 -9.27 5.25
N PHE A 369 3.39 -9.07 4.29
CA PHE A 369 4.14 -7.81 4.13
C PHE A 369 3.27 -6.59 3.76
N GLY A 370 2.05 -6.82 3.27
CA GLY A 370 1.08 -5.74 3.01
C GLY A 370 0.43 -5.19 4.28
N ASN A 371 0.53 -5.90 5.41
CA ASN A 371 -0.03 -5.50 6.71
C ASN A 371 1.00 -4.77 7.61
N LEU A 372 2.14 -4.36 7.06
CA LEU A 372 3.12 -3.50 7.70
C LEU A 372 3.52 -2.39 6.74
N ALA A 373 3.62 -1.16 7.22
CA ALA A 373 4.00 -0.01 6.39
C ALA A 373 4.87 0.99 7.16
N PHE A 374 5.56 1.85 6.40
CA PHE A 374 6.43 2.92 6.88
C PHE A 374 5.96 4.27 6.35
N PHE A 375 6.17 5.33 7.12
CA PHE A 375 5.99 6.69 6.63
C PHE A 375 7.07 6.99 5.59
N LEU A 376 6.65 7.33 4.37
CA LEU A 376 7.53 7.68 3.26
C LEU A 376 7.76 9.19 3.22
N SER A 377 8.85 9.65 3.82
CA SER A 377 9.36 11.02 3.69
C SER A 377 10.59 11.07 2.77
N ASP A 378 11.18 12.25 2.60
CA ASP A 378 12.44 12.39 1.86
C ASP A 378 13.68 12.03 2.70
N THR A 379 13.51 11.79 4.00
CA THR A 379 14.61 11.60 4.94
C THR A 379 14.64 10.18 5.48
N LEU A 380 15.84 9.67 5.73
CA LEU A 380 16.07 8.45 6.47
C LEU A 380 16.46 8.76 7.93
N PRO A 381 16.24 7.81 8.85
CA PRO A 381 15.54 6.53 8.67
C PRO A 381 14.00 6.67 8.62
N LEU A 382 13.35 5.78 7.89
CA LEU A 382 11.88 5.67 7.84
C LEU A 382 11.33 5.15 9.18
N GLN A 383 10.13 5.62 9.52
CA GLN A 383 9.44 5.25 10.75
C GLN A 383 8.28 4.29 10.44
N VAL A 384 8.11 3.24 11.24
CA VAL A 384 6.94 2.35 11.11
C VAL A 384 5.65 3.12 11.39
N THR A 385 4.63 2.89 10.57
CA THR A 385 3.29 3.48 10.73
C THR A 385 2.53 2.86 11.90
N PRO A 386 1.44 3.50 12.37
CA PRO A 386 0.48 2.83 13.26
C PRO A 386 -0.01 1.51 12.66
N ALA A 387 -0.12 0.48 13.49
CA ALA A 387 -0.59 -0.84 13.11
C ALA A 387 -2.05 -0.81 12.61
N TYR A 388 -2.35 -1.74 11.71
CA TYR A 388 -3.66 -1.99 11.13
C TYR A 388 -3.81 -3.49 10.87
N ASP A 389 -5.04 -3.96 10.62
CA ASP A 389 -5.37 -5.36 10.30
C ASP A 389 -4.82 -6.36 11.36
N MET A 390 -4.90 -5.96 12.65
CA MET A 390 -4.54 -6.80 13.80
C MET A 390 -5.77 -7.47 14.39
N LEU A 391 -6.02 -8.73 13.99
CA LEU A 391 -7.18 -9.50 14.43
C LEU A 391 -6.90 -11.01 14.37
N PRO A 392 -7.68 -11.85 15.07
CA PRO A 392 -7.36 -13.25 15.29
C PRO A 392 -7.80 -14.12 14.10
N MET A 393 -7.10 -13.96 12.97
CA MET A 393 -7.40 -14.60 11.67
C MET A 393 -7.33 -16.14 11.69
N LEU A 394 -6.77 -16.74 12.75
CA LEU A 394 -6.87 -18.17 13.01
C LEU A 394 -8.33 -18.66 13.00
N TRP A 395 -9.29 -17.82 13.40
CA TRP A 395 -10.71 -18.17 13.43
C TRP A 395 -11.54 -17.55 12.30
N SER A 396 -10.90 -17.01 11.25
CA SER A 396 -11.59 -16.55 10.06
C SER A 396 -12.32 -17.70 9.37
N PRO A 397 -13.52 -17.45 8.80
CA PRO A 397 -14.12 -18.41 7.87
C PRO A 397 -13.14 -18.71 6.72
N GLY A 398 -13.14 -19.94 6.24
CA GLY A 398 -12.37 -20.29 5.05
C GLY A 398 -13.01 -19.77 3.76
N ASN A 399 -12.41 -20.08 2.62
CA ASN A 399 -12.80 -19.49 1.33
C ASN A 399 -14.22 -19.87 0.88
N GLN A 400 -14.76 -20.98 1.40
CA GLN A 400 -16.14 -21.42 1.13
C GLN A 400 -17.07 -21.13 2.32
N GLY A 401 -16.63 -20.32 3.28
CA GLY A 401 -17.39 -19.99 4.49
C GLY A 401 -17.33 -21.07 5.57
N GLU A 402 -16.44 -22.05 5.45
CA GLU A 402 -16.30 -23.12 6.43
C GLU A 402 -15.74 -22.61 7.77
N LEU A 403 -16.36 -23.04 8.86
CA LEU A 403 -15.95 -22.73 10.23
C LEU A 403 -15.27 -23.96 10.84
N THR A 404 -13.99 -24.16 10.53
CA THR A 404 -13.23 -25.31 11.03
C THR A 404 -12.65 -25.00 12.42
N PRO A 405 -12.76 -25.93 13.38
CA PRO A 405 -12.01 -25.83 14.64
C PRO A 405 -10.51 -25.74 14.37
N ARG A 406 -9.85 -24.73 14.93
CA ARG A 406 -8.40 -24.57 14.82
C ARG A 406 -7.79 -24.51 16.22
N ARG A 407 -6.63 -25.16 16.38
CA ARG A 407 -5.91 -25.15 17.66
C ARG A 407 -5.06 -23.88 17.75
N PHE A 408 -5.34 -23.06 18.75
CA PHE A 408 -4.48 -21.94 19.10
C PHE A 408 -3.30 -22.43 19.95
N SER A 409 -2.08 -22.22 19.46
CA SER A 409 -0.85 -22.69 20.09
C SER A 409 0.33 -21.81 19.66
N PRO A 410 0.40 -20.55 20.10
CA PRO A 410 1.49 -19.67 19.75
C PRO A 410 2.82 -20.20 20.30
N ALA A 411 3.91 -19.95 19.58
CA ALA A 411 5.24 -20.40 19.98
C ALA A 411 5.77 -19.54 21.16
N PRO A 412 6.55 -20.13 22.08
CA PRO A 412 7.34 -19.34 23.03
C PRO A 412 8.40 -18.53 22.28
N PRO A 413 8.86 -17.38 22.81
CA PRO A 413 9.84 -16.56 22.13
C PRO A 413 11.23 -17.20 22.13
N LEU A 414 12.03 -16.83 21.14
CA LEU A 414 13.47 -17.00 21.21
C LEU A 414 14.05 -16.09 22.30
N PRO A 415 15.17 -16.47 22.95
CA PRO A 415 15.78 -15.66 24.02
C PRO A 415 16.03 -14.20 23.63
N ALA A 416 16.44 -13.95 22.38
CA ALA A 416 16.72 -12.61 21.86
C ALA A 416 15.48 -11.71 21.72
N LEU A 417 14.27 -12.29 21.72
CA LEU A 417 12.99 -11.58 21.57
C LEU A 417 12.15 -11.62 22.85
N ALA A 418 12.68 -12.19 23.94
CA ALA A 418 11.92 -12.46 25.16
C ALA A 418 11.35 -11.19 25.80
N GLU A 419 12.07 -10.07 25.76
CA GLU A 419 11.61 -8.79 26.33
C GLU A 419 10.40 -8.24 25.56
N SER A 420 10.55 -8.00 24.25
CA SER A 420 9.47 -7.52 23.37
C SER A 420 8.26 -8.44 23.41
N TRP A 421 8.50 -9.75 23.49
CA TRP A 421 7.43 -10.75 23.59
C TRP A 421 6.68 -10.67 24.93
N ARG A 422 7.38 -10.51 26.06
CA ARG A 422 6.71 -10.39 27.38
C ARG A 422 5.84 -9.14 27.45
N GLU A 423 6.30 -8.02 26.89
CA GLU A 423 5.48 -6.81 26.77
C GLU A 423 4.22 -7.08 25.94
N ALA A 424 4.39 -7.65 24.74
CA ALA A 424 3.28 -7.99 23.84
C ALA A 424 2.30 -9.02 24.45
N ALA A 425 2.79 -9.97 25.24
CA ALA A 425 1.96 -10.94 25.95
C ALA A 425 1.07 -10.29 27.01
N GLY A 426 1.59 -9.31 27.76
CA GLY A 426 0.77 -8.51 28.67
C GLY A 426 -0.36 -7.77 27.93
N TRP A 427 -0.07 -7.25 26.74
CA TRP A 427 -1.09 -6.62 25.88
C TRP A 427 -2.11 -7.63 25.35
N ALA A 428 -1.66 -8.83 24.95
CA ALA A 428 -2.51 -9.91 24.49
C ALA A 428 -3.45 -10.43 25.60
N GLU A 429 -3.00 -10.50 26.87
CA GLU A 429 -3.87 -10.81 28.00
C GLU A 429 -4.98 -9.75 28.17
N ILE A 430 -4.62 -8.45 28.11
CA ILE A 430 -5.61 -7.37 28.17
C ILE A 430 -6.60 -7.47 27.02
N PHE A 431 -6.11 -7.74 25.81
CA PHE A 431 -6.94 -7.96 24.62
C PHE A 431 -7.95 -9.09 24.83
N TRP A 432 -7.51 -10.29 25.22
CA TRP A 432 -8.40 -11.43 25.41
C TRP A 432 -9.43 -11.18 26.53
N GLN A 433 -9.02 -10.54 27.63
CA GLN A 433 -9.93 -10.15 28.70
C GLN A 433 -11.01 -9.17 28.22
N ARG A 434 -10.66 -8.20 27.37
CA ARG A 434 -11.62 -7.25 26.80
C ARG A 434 -12.59 -7.93 25.85
N VAL A 435 -12.10 -8.83 24.98
CA VAL A 435 -12.95 -9.62 24.07
C VAL A 435 -13.95 -10.47 24.84
N VAL A 436 -13.52 -11.20 25.88
CA VAL A 436 -14.41 -12.05 26.69
C VAL A 436 -15.49 -11.25 27.42
N ARG A 437 -15.19 -10.00 27.82
CA ARG A 437 -16.13 -9.12 28.53
C ARG A 437 -17.09 -8.36 27.60
N ASP A 438 -16.86 -8.39 26.29
CA ASP A 438 -17.67 -7.63 25.35
C ASP A 438 -18.96 -8.38 24.99
N GLU A 439 -20.10 -7.82 25.40
CA GLU A 439 -21.43 -8.41 25.16
C GLU A 439 -21.78 -8.55 23.67
N ARG A 440 -21.04 -7.89 22.77
CA ARG A 440 -21.21 -7.98 21.32
C ARG A 440 -20.59 -9.24 20.71
N ILE A 441 -19.74 -9.94 21.45
CA ILE A 441 -19.12 -11.21 21.05
C ILE A 441 -20.13 -12.35 21.21
N SER A 442 -20.21 -13.23 20.22
CA SER A 442 -21.05 -14.42 20.30
C SER A 442 -20.56 -15.37 21.41
N GLY A 443 -21.49 -16.07 22.06
CA GLY A 443 -21.13 -17.01 23.13
C GLY A 443 -20.21 -18.16 22.68
N GLU A 444 -20.25 -18.52 21.40
CA GLU A 444 -19.31 -19.48 20.81
C GLU A 444 -17.89 -18.90 20.77
N PHE A 445 -17.73 -17.72 20.19
CA PHE A 445 -16.42 -17.07 20.08
C PHE A 445 -15.87 -16.65 21.44
N GLY A 446 -16.73 -16.25 22.38
CA GLY A 446 -16.33 -15.93 23.76
C GLY A 446 -15.63 -17.08 24.48
N ARG A 447 -16.06 -18.34 24.25
CA ARG A 447 -15.36 -19.52 24.78
C ARG A 447 -13.98 -19.70 24.15
N MET A 448 -13.87 -19.51 22.83
CA MET A 448 -12.58 -19.58 22.12
C MET A 448 -11.61 -18.50 22.63
N ALA A 449 -12.11 -17.28 22.84
CA ALA A 449 -11.34 -16.17 23.39
C ALA A 449 -10.87 -16.43 24.83
N GLN A 450 -11.72 -17.05 25.66
CA GLN A 450 -11.35 -17.45 27.02
C GLN A 450 -10.21 -18.48 27.00
N GLU A 451 -10.35 -19.55 26.22
CA GLU A 451 -9.31 -20.58 26.06
C GLU A 451 -8.00 -19.97 25.54
N ALA A 452 -8.07 -19.04 24.57
CA ALA A 452 -6.90 -18.35 24.03
C ALA A 452 -6.20 -17.48 25.10
N GLY A 453 -6.96 -16.74 25.91
CA GLY A 453 -6.43 -15.97 27.03
C GLY A 453 -5.73 -16.84 28.08
N GLU A 454 -6.28 -18.01 28.41
CA GLU A 454 -5.67 -18.97 29.35
C GLU A 454 -4.33 -19.54 28.81
N VAL A 455 -4.27 -19.80 27.50
CA VAL A 455 -3.03 -20.22 26.82
C VAL A 455 -1.96 -19.14 26.90
N VAL A 456 -2.28 -17.89 26.56
CA VAL A 456 -1.34 -16.76 26.63
C VAL A 456 -0.84 -16.57 28.07
N GLY A 457 -1.73 -16.52 29.06
CA GLY A 457 -1.32 -16.34 30.46
C GLY A 457 -0.47 -17.50 30.99
N THR A 458 -0.70 -18.72 30.52
CA THR A 458 0.15 -19.87 30.86
C THR A 458 1.54 -19.76 30.25
N LEU A 459 1.65 -19.30 29.00
CA LEU A 459 2.94 -19.06 28.35
C LEU A 459 3.71 -17.95 29.03
N LEU A 460 3.05 -16.82 29.35
CA LEU A 460 3.68 -15.68 30.01
C LEU A 460 4.28 -16.05 31.38
N ARG A 461 3.64 -16.96 32.14
CA ARG A 461 4.21 -17.45 33.41
C ARG A 461 5.45 -18.35 33.26
N ARG A 462 5.74 -18.83 32.05
CA ARG A 462 6.84 -19.78 31.77
C ARG A 462 8.08 -19.12 31.16
N VAL A 463 7.99 -17.87 30.70
CA VAL A 463 9.01 -17.10 29.95
C VAL A 463 9.44 -15.88 30.77
#